data_AF-A0A9W6AP61-F1
#
_entry.id   AF-A0A9W6AP61-F1
#
_cell.length_a   1.000
_cell.length_b   1.000
_cell.length_c   1.000
_cell.angle_alpha   90.00
_cell.angle_beta   90.00
_cell.angle_gamma   90.00
#
_symmetry.space_group_name_H-M   'P 1'
#
loop_
_entity.id
_entity.type
_entity.pdbx_description
1 polymer ?
#
loop_
_entity_poly.entity_id
_entity_poly.type
_entity_poly.pdbx_seq_one_letter_code
_entity_poly.pdbx_strand_id
1 'polypeptide(L)'
;MSTVPEIVVARHCGIRVLALSLVTNNAVLSPVPRGDDHRLDGKDVAELGEILQEGKADHQEVLEAGRSAATDMQKLVIQTIADVFQSGSYGGTIGGQ
;
A
#
# COMPACT_ATOMS: atom_id res chain seq x y z
N MET A 1 3.40 -6.75 -0.14
CA MET A 1 4.45 -7.32 0.74
C MET A 1 5.80 -7.06 0.08
N SER A 2 6.36 -5.87 0.26
CA SER A 2 7.53 -5.36 -0.47
C SER A 2 8.06 -4.10 0.25
N THR A 3 8.91 -3.33 -0.41
CA THR A 3 9.20 -1.90 -0.15
C THR A 3 10.19 -1.63 0.98
N VAL A 4 10.05 -2.27 2.15
CA VAL A 4 10.93 -1.99 3.30
C VAL A 4 12.40 -2.34 3.02
N PRO A 5 12.75 -3.52 2.49
CA PRO A 5 14.15 -3.85 2.19
C PRO A 5 14.80 -2.86 1.21
N GLU A 6 14.08 -2.45 0.18
CA GLU A 6 14.55 -1.53 -0.85
C GLU A 6 14.83 -0.14 -0.27
N ILE A 7 13.95 0.36 0.61
CA ILE A 7 14.13 1.64 1.31
C ILE A 7 15.39 1.61 2.20
N VAL A 8 15.59 0.52 2.95
CA VAL A 8 16.75 0.38 3.84
C VAL A 8 18.05 0.49 3.05
N VAL A 9 18.15 -0.22 1.91
CA VAL A 9 19.33 -0.15 1.04
C VAL A 9 19.52 1.25 0.45
N ALA A 10 18.47 1.90 -0.06
CA ALA A 10 18.56 3.26 -0.61
C ALA A 10 19.04 4.28 0.43
N ARG A 11 18.54 4.18 1.67
CA ARG A 11 18.98 5.04 2.79
C ARG A 11 20.42 4.76 3.20
N HIS A 12 20.85 3.50 3.19
CA HIS A 12 22.25 3.15 3.43
C HIS A 12 23.20 3.78 2.41
N CYS A 13 22.75 3.92 1.15
CA CYS A 13 23.46 4.61 0.08
C CYS A 13 23.34 6.14 0.11
N GLY A 14 22.73 6.74 1.14
CA GLY A 14 22.55 8.19 1.24
C GLY A 14 21.46 8.80 0.33
N ILE A 15 20.62 7.96 -0.29
CA ILE A 15 19.55 8.41 -1.20
C ILE A 15 18.38 8.96 -0.37
N ARG A 16 17.80 10.08 -0.81
CA ARG A 16 16.53 10.59 -0.25
C ARG A 16 15.38 9.73 -0.79
N VAL A 17 14.51 9.28 0.10
CA VAL A 17 13.46 8.31 -0.23
C VAL A 17 12.10 8.91 0.05
N LEU A 18 11.17 8.74 -0.90
CA LEU A 18 9.74 8.95 -0.75
C LEU A 18 9.05 7.64 -1.12
N ALA A 19 8.09 7.18 -0.32
CA ALA A 19 7.29 5.99 -0.59
C ALA A 19 5.81 6.37 -0.63
N LEU A 20 5.10 5.86 -1.64
CA LEU A 20 3.67 6.02 -1.81
C LEU A 20 3.02 4.63 -1.73
N SER A 21 1.92 4.51 -1.00
CA SER A 21 1.16 3.26 -0.88
C SER A 21 -0.25 3.49 -1.38
N LEU A 22 -0.71 2.62 -2.28
CA LEU A 22 -2.11 2.57 -2.68
C LEU A 22 -2.85 1.62 -1.74
N VAL A 23 -3.88 2.10 -1.05
CA VAL A 23 -4.76 1.25 -0.26
C VAL A 23 -5.71 0.54 -1.22
N THR A 24 -5.47 -0.75 -1.43
CA THR A 24 -6.21 -1.57 -2.41
C THR A 24 -7.38 -2.34 -1.82
N ASN A 25 -7.39 -2.53 -0.50
CA ASN A 25 -8.42 -3.26 0.23
C ASN A 25 -8.36 -2.86 1.72
N ASN A 26 -9.42 -3.14 2.47
CA ASN A 26 -9.41 -3.05 3.93
C ASN A 26 -8.97 -4.39 4.54
N ALA A 27 -8.12 -4.36 5.57
CA ALA A 27 -7.71 -5.58 6.26
C ALA A 27 -8.84 -6.06 7.18
N VAL A 28 -9.09 -7.38 7.20
CA VAL A 28 -9.98 -7.97 8.19
C VAL A 28 -9.32 -7.91 9.55
N LEU A 29 -9.88 -7.13 10.46
CA LEU A 29 -9.40 -7.00 11.83
C LEU A 29 -10.23 -7.81 12.83
N SER A 30 -11.42 -8.26 12.43
CA SER A 30 -12.24 -9.14 13.25
C SER A 30 -11.52 -10.48 13.42
N PRO A 31 -11.39 -10.98 14.66
CA PRO A 31 -10.83 -12.29 14.88
C PRO A 31 -11.73 -13.34 14.22
N VAL A 32 -11.11 -14.30 13.53
CA VAL A 32 -11.83 -15.48 13.06
C VAL A 32 -12.37 -16.27 14.27
N PRO A 33 -13.57 -16.86 14.15
CA PRO A 33 -14.12 -17.72 15.20
C PRO A 33 -13.11 -18.81 15.59
N ARG A 34 -12.98 -19.04 16.89
CA ARG A 34 -12.15 -20.15 17.40
C ARG A 34 -12.89 -21.47 17.16
N GLY A 35 -12.17 -22.58 17.12
CA GLY A 35 -12.77 -23.89 16.83
C GLY A 35 -13.81 -24.36 17.84
N ASP A 36 -13.87 -23.75 19.02
CA ASP A 36 -14.84 -23.98 20.10
C ASP A 36 -15.96 -22.92 20.15
N ASP A 37 -16.05 -22.05 19.15
CA ASP A 37 -17.08 -21.02 19.10
C ASP A 37 -18.46 -21.63 18.78
N HIS A 38 -19.43 -21.38 19.65
CA HIS A 38 -20.82 -21.85 19.50
C HIS A 38 -21.47 -21.42 18.18
N ARG A 39 -20.97 -20.35 17.53
CA ARG A 39 -21.40 -19.92 16.19
C ARG A 39 -21.12 -20.95 15.09
N LEU A 40 -20.26 -21.93 15.36
CA LEU A 40 -19.88 -23.00 14.44
C LEU A 40 -20.72 -24.28 14.63
N ASP A 41 -21.49 -24.39 15.71
CA ASP A 41 -22.24 -25.60 16.04
C ASP A 41 -23.34 -25.90 15.02
N GLY A 42 -23.39 -27.14 14.55
CA GLY A 42 -24.41 -27.62 13.61
C GLY A 42 -24.27 -27.07 12.19
N LYS A 43 -23.20 -26.33 11.89
CA LYS A 43 -22.92 -25.82 10.54
C LYS A 43 -22.31 -26.90 9.66
N ASP A 44 -22.71 -26.90 8.40
CA ASP A 44 -22.07 -27.76 7.40
C ASP A 44 -20.74 -27.17 6.89
N VAL A 45 -20.01 -27.95 6.10
CA VAL A 45 -18.69 -27.57 5.57
C VAL A 45 -18.75 -26.32 4.68
N ALA A 46 -19.85 -26.11 3.96
CA ALA A 46 -20.01 -24.95 3.10
C ALA A 46 -20.25 -23.67 3.92
N GLU A 47 -21.13 -23.74 4.93
CA GLU A 47 -21.41 -22.64 5.86
C GLU A 47 -20.17 -22.23 6.66
N LEU A 48 -19.36 -23.20 7.11
CA LEU A 48 -18.08 -22.94 7.76
C LEU A 48 -17.09 -22.25 6.80
N GLY A 49 -17.11 -22.65 5.53
CA GLY A 49 -16.34 -22.02 4.47
C GLY A 49 -16.70 -20.55 4.28
N GLU A 50 -17.98 -20.20 4.25
CA GLU A 50 -18.43 -18.81 4.10
C GLU A 50 -17.96 -17.92 5.26
N ILE A 51 -18.06 -18.41 6.50
CA ILE A 51 -17.61 -17.69 7.70
C ILE A 51 -16.10 -17.38 7.64
N LEU A 52 -15.30 -18.28 7.09
CA LEU A 52 -13.85 -18.11 6.97
C LEU A 52 -13.45 -17.21 5.80
N GLN A 53 -14.33 -17.03 4.80
CA GLN A 53 -14.07 -16.20 3.62
C GLN A 53 -14.58 -14.77 3.79
N GLU A 54 -15.39 -14.50 4.81
CA GLU A 54 -15.95 -13.16 5.07
C GLU A 54 -14.84 -12.10 5.19
N GLY A 55 -14.87 -11.12 4.28
CA GLY A 55 -13.93 -10.01 4.23
C GLY A 55 -12.52 -10.35 3.75
N LYS A 56 -12.23 -11.60 3.39
CA LYS A 56 -10.89 -12.04 3.00
C LYS A 56 -10.41 -11.26 1.77
N ALA A 57 -9.23 -10.65 1.89
CA ALA A 57 -8.60 -9.95 0.78
C ALA A 57 -8.32 -10.92 -0.38
N ASP A 58 -8.66 -10.49 -1.60
CA ASP A 58 -8.41 -11.25 -2.81
C ASP A 58 -7.48 -10.51 -3.78
N HIS A 59 -6.72 -11.27 -4.56
CA HIS A 59 -5.80 -10.70 -5.54
C HIS A 59 -6.55 -9.92 -6.64
N GLN A 60 -7.76 -10.37 -7.03
CA GLN A 60 -8.53 -9.70 -8.07
C GLN A 60 -8.99 -8.30 -7.63
N GLU A 61 -9.45 -8.17 -6.39
CA GLU A 61 -9.80 -6.88 -5.76
C GLU A 61 -8.61 -5.92 -5.82
N VAL A 62 -7.41 -6.41 -5.47
CA VAL A 62 -6.18 -5.62 -5.49
C VAL A 62 -5.85 -5.10 -6.90
N LEU A 63 -5.99 -5.95 -7.91
CA LEU A 63 -5.75 -5.57 -9.31
C LEU A 63 -6.75 -4.52 -9.80
N GLU A 64 -8.02 -4.65 -9.41
CA GLU A 64 -9.08 -3.74 -9.83
C GLU A 64 -8.94 -2.36 -9.18
N ALA A 65 -8.64 -2.32 -7.88
CA ALA A 65 -8.30 -1.08 -7.17
C ALA A 65 -7.06 -0.41 -7.79
N GLY A 66 -6.03 -1.20 -8.09
CA GLY A 66 -4.83 -0.75 -8.78
C GLY A 66 -5.12 -0.13 -10.15
N ARG A 67 -5.95 -0.80 -10.95
CA ARG A 67 -6.35 -0.30 -12.28
C ARG A 67 -7.16 0.99 -12.18
N SER A 68 -8.09 1.05 -11.23
CA SER A 68 -8.95 2.21 -11.02
C SER A 68 -8.16 3.45 -10.61
N ALA A 69 -7.13 3.30 -9.77
CA ALA A 69 -6.30 4.40 -9.30
C ALA A 69 -5.08 4.71 -10.20
N ALA A 70 -4.82 3.93 -11.24
CA ALA A 70 -3.59 4.00 -12.02
C ALA A 70 -3.32 5.40 -12.61
N THR A 71 -4.33 6.01 -13.19
CA THR A 71 -4.22 7.33 -13.81
C THR A 71 -3.89 8.42 -12.79
N ASP A 72 -4.48 8.36 -11.60
CA ASP A 72 -4.25 9.37 -10.57
C ASP A 72 -2.91 9.16 -9.87
N MET A 73 -2.50 7.91 -9.65
CA MET A 73 -1.16 7.58 -9.18
C MET A 73 -0.07 8.08 -10.15
N GLN A 74 -0.29 7.95 -11.47
CA GLN A 74 0.63 8.49 -12.47
C GLN A 74 0.73 10.01 -12.40
N LYS A 75 -0.40 10.72 -12.33
CA LYS A 75 -0.42 12.19 -12.17
C LYS A 75 0.31 12.63 -10.91
N LEU A 76 0.06 11.95 -9.79
CA LEU A 76 0.71 12.24 -8.51
C LEU A 76 2.23 12.12 -8.60
N VAL A 77 2.73 11.06 -9.23
CA VAL A 77 4.17 10.85 -9.43
C VAL A 77 4.76 11.95 -10.32
N ILE A 78 4.10 12.28 -11.44
CA ILE A 78 4.54 13.35 -12.35
C ILE A 78 4.63 14.68 -11.61
N GLN A 79 3.58 15.05 -10.87
CA GLN A 79 3.53 16.30 -10.11
C GLN A 79 4.61 16.35 -9.04
N THR A 80 4.78 15.26 -8.29
CA THR A 80 5.81 15.16 -7.24
C THR A 80 7.20 15.39 -7.80
N ILE A 81 7.52 14.77 -8.95
CA ILE A 81 8.81 14.96 -9.62
C ILE A 81 8.96 16.41 -10.09
N ALA A 82 7.92 16.96 -10.74
CA ALA A 82 7.93 18.34 -11.19
C ALA A 82 8.24 19.31 -10.04
N ASP A 83 7.58 19.17 -8.89
CA ASP A 83 7.74 20.04 -7.73
C ASP A 83 9.13 19.92 -7.09
N VAL A 84 9.64 18.69 -6.99
CA VAL A 84 10.97 18.41 -6.43
C VAL A 84 12.08 19.05 -7.27
N PHE A 85 11.92 19.14 -8.59
CA PHE A 85 12.96 19.66 -9.49
C PHE A 85 12.73 21.09 -9.97
N GLN A 86 11.51 21.64 -9.90
CA GLN A 86 11.24 23.06 -10.22
C GLN A 86 11.76 24.02 -9.15
N SER A 87 11.92 23.57 -7.91
CA SER A 87 12.54 24.36 -6.83
C SER A 87 14.06 24.55 -6.98
N GLY A 88 14.66 24.05 -8.06
CA GLY A 88 16.09 24.19 -8.40
C GLY A 88 16.51 25.54 -9.00
N SER A 89 15.61 26.51 -9.21
CA SER A 89 15.99 27.88 -9.57
C SER A 89 16.22 28.74 -8.33
N TYR A 90 17.14 28.31 -7.47
CA TYR A 90 17.79 29.20 -6.51
C TYR A 90 19.19 29.48 -7.03
N GLY A 91 19.38 30.72 -7.47
CA GLY A 91 20.69 31.28 -7.78
C GLY A 91 21.60 31.17 -6.56
N GLY A 92 22.57 30.27 -6.64
CA GLY A 92 23.78 30.38 -5.84
C GLY A 92 24.61 31.51 -6.41
N THR A 93 24.44 32.71 -5.87
CA THR A 93 25.39 33.80 -6.04
C THR A 93 26.78 33.33 -5.64
N ILE A 94 27.70 33.47 -6.58
CA ILE A 94 29.15 33.57 -6.37
C ILE A 94 29.38 34.60 -5.25
N GLY A 95 30.06 34.21 -4.16
CA GLY A 95 30.41 35.17 -3.10
C GLY A 95 31.01 34.56 -1.83
N GLY A 96 32.34 34.47 -1.81
CA GLY A 96 33.28 34.62 -0.68
C GLY A 96 32.93 34.05 0.71
N GLN A 97 33.75 33.11 1.18
CA GLN A 97 34.96 33.40 1.98
C GLN A 97 36.03 32.34 1.70
#